data_AF-A0A813HLJ4-F1
#
_entry.id   AF-A0A813HLJ4-F1
#
_cell.length_a   1.000
_cell.length_b   1.000
_cell.length_c   1.000
_cell.angle_alpha   90.00
_cell.angle_beta   90.00
_cell.angle_gamma   90.00
#
_symmetry.space_group_name_H-M   'P 1'
#
loop_
_entity.id
_entity.type
_entity.pdbx_description
1 polymer ?
#
loop_
_entity_poly.entity_id
_entity_poly.type
_entity_poly.pdbx_seq_one_letter_code
_entity_poly.pdbx_strand_id
1 'polypeptide(L)'
;MSSLGGLSGCRSSSMMLVAIAASLLLAVLASAEPPHPAVAVPAHGPDAWQEDLEAGDECAETADRDCALNALQLQSSKETRRAVVGAGANASVGKMDLRAMGPPATAMAYKGMAWPDMSVTESAHVFAIGDWGGMDGSLERSNGKKLYNIFHMDPGPHPYPRPRWDKDHKTLLCNSGDFRNCFKGLHCPAGCQFVNDVDTKPQQLVAEAFKARAALYKPQYVLNVGDNFYWGGIETKCGSDMQKIHPTTKHQFDQVFETIYDGSDLSDKPWFSVLGNHDWGGRLYANGWDQQIAYTWASKRWVMPSVYWSQHVKYPDQNFSMDYFMIDSNVHDAKPPIKDMGHNICSWYNKQEDDCSVTGGPRSPLECAGWFEALWKEQTVWLEEKLANSEADWKVIVTHFPCGHMAEFYTGLHTKYGLDLLVTGHRHDQELWPAERLGGLTCFVTGGGGGVTSEASPTDTSEWYGKEQYGGIEVGTQYGFFDLTVSKSQILIESINYEGKVVGKAVVLPSSMATTTTTAAGERSMDLNSTKPEVLSRPNSTEPEVLSRQNSTEPEVRMVNSIYYPEPEIDQE
;
A
#
# COMPACT_ATOMS: atom_id res chain seq x y z
N MET A 1 10.42 -18.68 -58.20
CA MET A 1 10.69 -19.52 -59.39
C MET A 1 12.20 -19.58 -59.59
N SER A 2 12.75 -20.80 -59.56
CA SER A 2 14.06 -21.29 -60.11
C SER A 2 15.37 -20.53 -59.80
N SER A 3 16.52 -21.12 -59.48
CA SER A 3 17.03 -22.43 -59.03
C SER A 3 18.59 -22.32 -59.07
N LEU A 4 19.30 -23.26 -58.43
CA LEU A 4 20.76 -23.53 -58.49
C LEU A 4 21.59 -22.70 -57.48
N GLY A 5 22.51 -23.26 -56.69
CA GLY A 5 23.09 -24.59 -56.56
C GLY A 5 24.40 -24.42 -55.77
N GLY A 6 24.70 -25.27 -54.78
CA GLY A 6 25.87 -26.12 -54.91
C GLY A 6 26.78 -26.06 -53.67
N LEU A 7 27.07 -27.25 -53.16
CA LEU A 7 27.80 -27.60 -51.95
C LEU A 7 29.33 -27.44 -52.07
N SER A 8 29.97 -27.55 -50.90
CA SER A 8 31.14 -28.41 -50.58
C SER A 8 32.46 -27.72 -50.26
N GLY A 9 33.16 -28.28 -49.26
CA GLY A 9 34.62 -28.18 -49.18
C GLY A 9 35.22 -28.05 -47.79
N CYS A 10 35.27 -29.14 -47.03
CA CYS A 10 36.00 -29.27 -45.76
C CYS A 10 37.47 -29.67 -46.00
N ARG A 11 38.43 -29.04 -45.30
CA ARG A 11 39.84 -29.44 -45.04
C ARG A 11 40.33 -28.58 -43.86
N SER A 12 41.17 -28.95 -42.90
CA SER A 12 41.94 -30.16 -42.54
C SER A 12 42.70 -29.82 -41.24
N SER A 13 43.09 -30.84 -40.48
CA SER A 13 44.30 -30.92 -39.60
C SER A 13 44.16 -30.71 -38.08
N SER A 14 43.92 -31.84 -37.38
CA SER A 14 44.76 -32.53 -36.38
C SER A 14 45.48 -31.83 -35.20
N MET A 15 45.30 -32.49 -34.03
CA MET A 15 46.14 -32.59 -32.80
C MET A 15 46.07 -31.38 -31.84
N MET A 16 45.87 -31.50 -30.51
CA MET A 16 46.37 -32.51 -29.55
C MET A 16 45.63 -32.38 -28.18
N LEU A 17 45.31 -33.52 -27.53
CA LEU A 17 45.12 -33.88 -26.08
C LEU A 17 44.59 -32.82 -25.05
N VAL A 18 43.66 -33.11 -24.11
CA VAL A 18 43.71 -34.07 -22.97
C VAL A 18 42.29 -34.41 -22.44
N ALA A 19 42.13 -35.64 -21.93
CA ALA A 19 40.95 -36.36 -21.40
C ALA A 19 40.30 -35.75 -20.12
N ILE A 20 39.07 -36.09 -19.67
CA ILE A 20 38.66 -37.36 -19.00
C ILE A 20 37.11 -37.51 -18.89
N ALA A 21 36.66 -38.75 -19.18
CA ALA A 21 35.48 -39.56 -18.75
C ALA A 21 34.04 -38.97 -18.76
N ALA A 22 33.09 -39.45 -19.57
CA ALA A 22 32.43 -40.80 -19.67
C ALA A 22 31.43 -41.07 -18.53
N SER A 23 30.23 -41.62 -18.69
CA SER A 23 29.34 -42.03 -19.79
C SER A 23 28.11 -42.65 -19.11
N LEU A 24 26.88 -42.46 -19.58
CA LEU A 24 25.88 -43.55 -19.65
C LEU A 24 24.72 -43.21 -20.60
N LEU A 25 24.67 -44.03 -21.64
CA LEU A 25 23.64 -44.22 -22.67
C LEU A 25 22.39 -44.91 -22.04
N LEU A 26 21.12 -44.60 -22.36
CA LEU A 26 20.36 -44.68 -23.64
C LEU A 26 19.44 -45.91 -23.65
N ALA A 27 18.13 -45.72 -23.81
CA ALA A 27 17.29 -46.35 -24.85
C ALA A 27 15.78 -46.25 -24.56
N VAL A 28 15.06 -45.89 -25.62
CA VAL A 28 13.60 -45.78 -25.82
C VAL A 28 13.15 -46.89 -26.78
N LEU A 29 11.83 -47.12 -26.86
CA LEU A 29 10.98 -47.88 -27.83
C LEU A 29 10.35 -49.14 -27.18
N ALA A 30 9.07 -49.54 -27.36
CA ALA A 30 7.93 -49.23 -28.24
C ALA A 30 6.62 -49.71 -27.52
N SER A 31 5.38 -49.29 -27.83
CA SER A 31 4.48 -49.81 -28.89
C SER A 31 3.00 -49.49 -28.55
N ALA A 32 2.11 -49.50 -29.55
CA ALA A 32 0.74 -48.97 -29.63
C ALA A 32 -0.46 -49.88 -29.20
N GLU A 33 -1.57 -49.22 -28.73
CA GLU A 33 -3.08 -49.34 -28.90
C GLU A 33 -3.83 -50.68 -29.23
N PRO A 34 -5.21 -50.83 -29.16
CA PRO A 34 -6.39 -50.18 -28.45
C PRO A 34 -7.49 -51.24 -27.97
N PRO A 35 -8.87 -51.08 -27.97
CA PRO A 35 -9.85 -50.11 -27.38
C PRO A 35 -11.09 -50.70 -26.57
N HIS A 36 -11.93 -49.78 -25.98
CA HIS A 36 -13.40 -49.81 -25.68
C HIS A 36 -13.97 -50.58 -24.44
N PRO A 37 -15.22 -50.27 -23.91
CA PRO A 37 -16.32 -49.44 -24.47
C PRO A 37 -17.00 -48.41 -23.53
N ALA A 38 -17.90 -47.63 -24.12
CA ALA A 38 -18.80 -46.63 -23.52
C ALA A 38 -20.09 -47.22 -22.93
N VAL A 39 -20.68 -46.58 -21.90
CA VAL A 39 -22.10 -46.72 -21.55
C VAL A 39 -22.70 -45.41 -20.99
N ALA A 40 -23.71 -44.94 -21.73
CA ALA A 40 -24.95 -44.19 -21.43
C ALA A 40 -25.12 -43.25 -20.21
N VAL A 41 -25.62 -42.05 -20.57
CA VAL A 41 -26.36 -41.05 -19.77
C VAL A 41 -27.80 -41.54 -19.48
N PRO A 42 -28.44 -41.09 -18.39
CA PRO A 42 -29.70 -40.36 -18.60
C PRO A 42 -29.77 -39.04 -17.81
N ALA A 43 -30.48 -38.10 -18.41
CA ALA A 43 -30.84 -36.79 -17.85
C ALA A 43 -32.12 -36.89 -17.02
N HIS A 44 -32.21 -36.16 -15.90
CA HIS A 44 -33.42 -35.53 -15.40
C HIS A 44 -33.05 -34.36 -14.47
N GLY A 45 -33.72 -33.22 -14.67
CA GLY A 45 -33.56 -31.99 -13.88
C GLY A 45 -34.47 -31.95 -12.63
N PRO A 46 -34.92 -30.75 -12.23
CA PRO A 46 -34.51 -30.08 -10.99
C PRO A 46 -35.52 -30.20 -9.84
N ASP A 47 -35.12 -29.65 -8.69
CA ASP A 47 -35.89 -29.37 -7.46
C ASP A 47 -36.04 -30.52 -6.45
N ALA A 48 -35.45 -30.37 -5.26
CA ALA A 48 -36.18 -29.87 -4.07
C ALA A 48 -35.47 -30.18 -2.71
N TRP A 49 -35.75 -29.32 -1.72
CA TRP A 49 -35.57 -29.45 -0.25
C TRP A 49 -34.11 -29.34 0.26
N GLN A 50 -33.66 -28.37 1.07
CA GLN A 50 -34.13 -27.75 2.32
C GLN A 50 -34.36 -28.73 3.49
N GLU A 51 -33.72 -28.38 4.63
CA GLU A 51 -33.77 -29.01 5.98
C GLU A 51 -32.93 -30.29 6.16
N ASP A 52 -32.18 -30.54 7.22
CA ASP A 52 -31.75 -29.84 8.44
C ASP A 52 -30.70 -30.75 9.13
N LEU A 53 -30.06 -30.25 10.20
CA LEU A 53 -29.43 -31.00 11.31
C LEU A 53 -27.92 -31.30 11.25
N GLU A 54 -27.19 -30.45 11.99
CA GLU A 54 -26.39 -30.76 13.21
C GLU A 54 -25.61 -32.09 13.37
N ALA A 55 -24.46 -31.91 14.04
CA ALA A 55 -23.51 -32.89 14.61
C ALA A 55 -22.60 -33.57 13.57
N GLY A 56 -21.28 -33.54 13.68
CA GLY A 56 -20.41 -33.55 14.85
C GLY A 56 -19.40 -34.69 14.62
N ASP A 57 -18.11 -34.40 14.82
CA ASP A 57 -16.97 -35.32 14.96
C ASP A 57 -16.96 -36.65 14.18
N GLU A 58 -15.93 -36.84 13.33
CA GLU A 58 -14.92 -37.89 13.54
C GLU A 58 -13.88 -37.86 12.40
N CYS A 59 -12.70 -37.35 12.72
CA CYS A 59 -11.48 -37.82 12.08
C CYS A 59 -11.18 -39.21 12.65
N ALA A 60 -11.33 -40.26 11.85
CA ALA A 60 -10.64 -41.52 12.05
C ALA A 60 -10.39 -42.22 10.72
N GLU A 61 -9.21 -42.82 10.61
CA GLU A 61 -8.78 -43.81 9.62
C GLU A 61 -8.18 -43.30 8.30
N THR A 62 -6.96 -42.79 8.37
CA THR A 62 -5.76 -43.53 7.89
C THR A 62 -4.51 -42.75 8.28
N ALA A 63 -3.52 -43.46 8.80
CA ALA A 63 -2.29 -42.90 9.33
C ALA A 63 -1.44 -42.30 8.19
N ASP A 64 -1.31 -40.97 8.16
CA ASP A 64 -0.13 -40.33 7.58
C ASP A 64 0.29 -39.09 8.39
N ARG A 65 1.60 -38.91 8.49
CA ARG A 65 2.28 -38.39 9.68
C ARG A 65 2.67 -36.91 9.55
N ASP A 66 1.74 -36.05 9.12
CA ASP A 66 2.00 -34.60 8.91
C ASP A 66 0.98 -33.63 9.54
N CYS A 67 0.10 -34.10 10.45
CA CYS A 67 -0.86 -33.23 11.16
C CYS A 67 -0.47 -32.93 12.63
N ALA A 68 0.81 -32.72 12.93
CA ALA A 68 1.30 -32.60 14.32
C ALA A 68 2.06 -31.31 14.65
N LEU A 69 1.78 -30.18 13.98
CA LEU A 69 2.34 -28.87 14.37
C LEU A 69 1.30 -27.80 14.78
N ASN A 70 -0.01 -28.03 14.61
CA ASN A 70 -1.04 -27.05 14.97
C ASN A 70 -1.86 -27.36 16.24
N ALA A 71 -1.62 -28.50 16.90
CA ALA A 71 -2.39 -28.89 18.10
C ALA A 71 -1.74 -28.47 19.44
N LEU A 72 -0.43 -28.22 19.47
CA LEU A 72 0.30 -27.88 20.70
C LEU A 72 0.19 -26.39 21.08
N GLN A 73 -0.13 -25.51 20.14
CA GLN A 73 -0.27 -24.07 20.39
C GLN A 73 -1.67 -23.67 20.90
N LEU A 74 -2.66 -24.56 20.73
CA LEU A 74 -4.05 -24.36 21.19
C LEU A 74 -4.30 -24.81 22.64
N GLN A 75 -3.43 -25.63 23.23
CA GLN A 75 -3.60 -26.06 24.62
C GLN A 75 -3.09 -25.02 25.62
N SER A 76 -2.05 -24.24 25.29
CA SER A 76 -1.55 -23.17 26.16
C SER A 76 -2.55 -22.00 26.31
N SER A 77 -3.38 -21.75 25.30
CA SER A 77 -4.40 -20.69 25.33
C SER A 77 -5.63 -21.07 26.17
N LYS A 78 -5.89 -22.37 26.39
CA LYS A 78 -6.98 -22.86 27.25
C LYS A 78 -6.62 -22.84 28.73
N GLU A 79 -5.37 -23.14 29.09
CA GLU A 79 -4.91 -23.08 30.49
C GLU A 79 -4.82 -21.63 31.00
N THR A 80 -4.42 -20.69 30.13
CA THR A 80 -4.35 -19.26 30.47
C THR A 80 -5.73 -18.65 30.79
N ARG A 81 -6.82 -19.14 30.17
CA ARG A 81 -8.19 -18.65 30.42
C ARG A 81 -8.75 -19.02 31.79
N ARG A 82 -8.21 -20.07 32.45
CA ARG A 82 -8.69 -20.47 33.79
C ARG A 82 -8.11 -19.62 34.93
N ALA A 83 -7.04 -18.87 34.68
CA ALA A 83 -6.35 -18.07 35.70
C ALA A 83 -6.93 -16.65 35.88
N VAL A 84 -7.78 -16.15 34.96
CA VAL A 84 -8.22 -14.73 34.98
C VAL A 84 -9.58 -14.52 35.66
N VAL A 85 -10.31 -15.58 36.01
CA VAL A 85 -11.58 -15.48 36.75
C VAL A 85 -11.36 -15.86 38.21
N GLY A 86 -10.68 -14.99 38.97
CA GLY A 86 -10.56 -15.19 40.41
C GLY A 86 -9.38 -14.49 41.10
N ALA A 87 -9.27 -13.17 41.00
CA ALA A 87 -8.52 -12.39 42.00
C ALA A 87 -8.99 -10.93 42.00
N GLY A 88 -9.49 -10.47 43.14
CA GLY A 88 -9.82 -9.07 43.36
C GLY A 88 -8.59 -8.20 43.67
N ALA A 89 -8.76 -6.91 43.41
CA ALA A 89 -8.03 -5.74 43.90
C ALA A 89 -6.51 -5.61 43.59
N ASN A 90 -6.16 -4.47 42.99
CA ASN A 90 -4.82 -3.88 42.83
C ASN A 90 -3.77 -4.73 42.10
N ALA A 91 -3.90 -4.79 40.77
CA ALA A 91 -2.76 -5.00 39.88
C ALA A 91 -2.61 -3.76 38.99
N SER A 92 -1.40 -3.20 38.92
CA SER A 92 -1.00 -2.33 37.82
C SER A 92 -1.41 -3.01 36.52
N VAL A 93 -2.37 -2.43 35.78
CA VAL A 93 -2.82 -2.98 34.51
C VAL A 93 -1.62 -2.97 33.58
N GLY A 94 -0.97 -4.14 33.41
CA GLY A 94 0.08 -4.30 32.42
C GLY A 94 -0.50 -3.92 31.06
N LYS A 95 0.27 -3.19 30.24
CA LYS A 95 -0.11 -2.90 28.85
C LYS A 95 -0.60 -4.22 28.22
N MET A 96 -1.82 -4.23 27.69
CA MET A 96 -2.38 -5.40 27.01
C MET A 96 -1.49 -5.76 25.81
N ASP A 97 -0.95 -6.98 25.78
CA ASP A 97 -0.15 -7.47 24.66
C ASP A 97 -1.09 -8.13 23.63
N LEU A 98 -1.38 -7.42 22.54
CA LEU A 98 -2.27 -7.90 21.47
C LEU A 98 -1.76 -9.18 20.78
N ARG A 99 -0.46 -9.48 20.81
CA ARG A 99 0.08 -10.75 20.30
C ARG A 99 -0.37 -11.92 21.17
N ALA A 100 -0.37 -11.72 22.49
CA ALA A 100 -0.77 -12.74 23.45
C ALA A 100 -2.29 -12.92 23.55
N MET A 101 -3.08 -11.89 23.21
CA MET A 101 -4.54 -11.94 23.23
C MET A 101 -5.13 -12.81 22.11
N GLY A 102 -4.38 -13.04 21.03
CA GLY A 102 -4.87 -13.76 19.85
C GLY A 102 -5.81 -12.91 18.98
N PRO A 103 -6.40 -13.50 17.93
CA PRO A 103 -7.32 -12.79 17.05
C PRO A 103 -8.52 -12.22 17.81
N PRO A 104 -9.02 -11.03 17.44
CA PRO A 104 -10.15 -10.40 18.08
C PRO A 104 -11.45 -11.15 17.80
N ALA A 105 -12.51 -10.83 18.56
CA ALA A 105 -13.85 -11.36 18.31
C ALA A 105 -14.45 -10.85 16.98
N THR A 106 -14.14 -9.61 16.61
CA THR A 106 -14.49 -8.98 15.33
C THR A 106 -13.33 -8.13 14.85
N ALA A 107 -13.24 -7.84 13.56
CA ALA A 107 -12.16 -7.03 13.01
C ALA A 107 -12.06 -5.61 13.61
N MET A 108 -13.16 -5.11 14.19
CA MET A 108 -13.22 -3.80 14.82
C MET A 108 -12.87 -3.80 16.32
N ALA A 109 -12.76 -4.96 16.97
CA ALA A 109 -12.70 -5.03 18.44
C ALA A 109 -11.44 -4.41 19.05
N TYR A 110 -10.34 -4.34 18.28
CA TYR A 110 -9.05 -3.76 18.73
C TYR A 110 -8.77 -2.38 18.13
N LYS A 111 -9.79 -1.71 17.55
CA LYS A 111 -9.62 -0.36 16.98
C LYS A 111 -9.08 0.62 18.03
N GLY A 112 -8.07 1.39 17.62
CA GLY A 112 -7.39 2.38 18.46
C GLY A 112 -6.45 1.81 19.53
N MET A 113 -6.27 0.48 19.60
CA MET A 113 -5.30 -0.14 20.49
C MET A 113 -3.88 -0.01 19.93
N ALA A 114 -2.89 -0.05 20.83
CA ALA A 114 -1.49 -0.09 20.45
C ALA A 114 -1.02 -1.54 20.25
N TRP A 115 -0.28 -1.79 19.19
CA TRP A 115 0.50 -3.02 19.08
C TRP A 115 1.69 -2.96 20.05
N PRO A 116 2.22 -4.10 20.55
CA PRO A 116 3.28 -4.09 21.54
C PRO A 116 4.50 -3.27 21.10
N ASP A 117 5.06 -2.50 22.04
CA ASP A 117 6.26 -1.68 21.81
C ASP A 117 7.36 -2.53 21.13
N MET A 118 7.96 -1.99 20.07
CA MET A 118 9.11 -2.58 19.39
C MET A 118 10.39 -1.89 19.86
N SER A 119 11.51 -2.60 19.89
CA SER A 119 12.83 -2.02 20.15
C SER A 119 13.78 -2.38 19.00
N VAL A 120 14.48 -1.38 18.49
CA VAL A 120 15.43 -1.49 17.38
C VAL A 120 16.82 -1.09 17.88
N THR A 121 17.73 -2.04 17.90
CA THR A 121 19.14 -1.87 18.35
C THR A 121 20.13 -1.90 17.18
N GLU A 122 19.65 -2.07 15.95
CA GLU A 122 20.48 -2.24 14.76
C GLU A 122 20.38 -1.04 13.81
N SER A 123 20.45 -1.29 12.49
CA SER A 123 20.33 -0.27 11.47
C SER A 123 19.02 0.50 11.62
N ALA A 124 19.05 1.79 11.31
CA ALA A 124 17.88 2.65 11.42
C ALA A 124 17.16 2.80 10.08
N HIS A 125 17.03 1.69 9.33
CA HIS A 125 16.34 1.68 8.05
C HIS A 125 14.90 1.20 8.20
N VAL A 126 13.99 1.90 7.55
CA VAL A 126 12.56 1.60 7.48
C VAL A 126 12.15 1.68 6.01
N PHE A 127 11.53 0.65 5.46
CA PHE A 127 11.02 0.73 4.08
C PHE A 127 9.54 1.14 4.09
N ALA A 128 9.07 1.76 3.00
CA ALA A 128 7.66 2.07 2.81
C ALA A 128 7.19 1.67 1.39
N ILE A 129 6.02 1.04 1.31
CA ILE A 129 5.42 0.54 0.06
C ILE A 129 3.89 0.55 0.17
N GLY A 130 3.20 0.67 -0.96
CA GLY A 130 1.74 0.63 -1.10
C GLY A 130 1.34 0.09 -2.46
N ASP A 131 0.06 -0.24 -2.64
CA ASP A 131 -0.52 -0.51 -3.96
C ASP A 131 0.25 -1.64 -4.69
N TRP A 132 0.71 -2.63 -3.93
CA TRP A 132 1.70 -3.60 -4.37
C TRP A 132 1.10 -4.95 -4.74
N GLY A 133 0.02 -5.40 -4.10
CA GLY A 133 -0.40 -6.78 -4.26
C GLY A 133 -1.24 -7.01 -5.49
N GLY A 134 -0.65 -7.57 -6.53
CA GLY A 134 -1.35 -7.91 -7.76
C GLY A 134 -2.42 -9.00 -7.59
N MET A 135 -3.13 -9.26 -8.67
CA MET A 135 -4.10 -10.35 -8.78
C MET A 135 -3.35 -11.70 -8.82
N ASP A 136 -3.75 -12.66 -8.00
CA ASP A 136 -3.14 -14.00 -7.96
C ASP A 136 -3.32 -14.78 -9.29
N GLY A 137 -4.40 -14.58 -10.05
CA GLY A 137 -4.57 -15.23 -11.37
C GLY A 137 -4.80 -16.76 -11.36
N SER A 138 -4.57 -17.44 -10.23
CA SER A 138 -4.75 -18.89 -10.07
C SER A 138 -5.96 -19.29 -9.21
N LEU A 139 -6.59 -18.34 -8.51
CA LEU A 139 -7.73 -18.60 -7.64
C LEU A 139 -8.98 -19.11 -8.40
N GLU A 140 -9.40 -20.32 -8.07
CA GLU A 140 -10.65 -20.92 -8.54
C GLU A 140 -11.77 -20.71 -7.52
N ARG A 141 -12.94 -20.19 -7.94
CA ARG A 141 -14.11 -20.11 -7.05
C ARG A 141 -14.68 -21.50 -6.79
N SER A 142 -15.42 -21.64 -5.68
CA SER A 142 -16.19 -22.84 -5.32
C SER A 142 -17.21 -23.30 -6.37
N ASN A 143 -17.63 -22.41 -7.29
CA ASN A 143 -18.52 -22.75 -8.41
C ASN A 143 -17.77 -23.12 -9.71
N GLY A 144 -16.46 -23.33 -9.64
CA GLY A 144 -15.60 -23.67 -10.78
C GLY A 144 -15.34 -22.52 -11.76
N LYS A 145 -15.82 -21.29 -11.48
CA LYS A 145 -15.48 -20.11 -12.29
C LYS A 145 -14.22 -19.46 -11.74
N LYS A 146 -13.22 -19.21 -12.61
CA LYS A 146 -12.05 -18.41 -12.24
C LYS A 146 -12.48 -16.95 -11.98
N LEU A 147 -12.02 -16.39 -10.85
CA LEU A 147 -12.19 -14.98 -10.52
C LEU A 147 -11.44 -14.11 -11.54
N TYR A 148 -12.12 -13.08 -12.05
CA TYR A 148 -11.59 -12.02 -12.92
C TYR A 148 -10.33 -12.42 -13.69
N ASN A 149 -10.56 -13.36 -14.60
CA ASN A 149 -9.59 -13.97 -15.50
C ASN A 149 -9.26 -12.95 -16.60
N ILE A 150 -8.46 -11.92 -16.30
CA ILE A 150 -8.35 -10.82 -17.25
C ILE A 150 -7.34 -11.16 -18.38
N PHE A 151 -6.15 -11.73 -18.13
CA PHE A 151 -5.14 -12.01 -19.18
C PHE A 151 -4.31 -13.30 -19.07
N HIS A 152 -3.91 -13.71 -17.87
CA HIS A 152 -3.01 -14.85 -17.64
C HIS A 152 -3.70 -15.92 -16.79
N MET A 153 -3.60 -17.19 -17.21
CA MET A 153 -4.09 -18.33 -16.43
C MET A 153 -3.03 -18.92 -15.50
N ASP A 154 -1.82 -18.36 -15.53
CA ASP A 154 -0.69 -18.77 -14.72
C ASP A 154 -0.76 -18.12 -13.34
N PRO A 155 -0.22 -18.75 -12.28
CA PRO A 155 -0.11 -18.13 -10.97
C PRO A 155 0.63 -16.79 -11.02
N GLY A 156 0.09 -15.84 -10.29
CA GLY A 156 0.51 -14.46 -10.20
C GLY A 156 1.59 -14.23 -9.15
N PRO A 157 1.87 -12.96 -8.82
CA PRO A 157 0.97 -11.82 -9.00
C PRO A 157 0.96 -11.21 -10.41
N HIS A 158 -0.21 -10.74 -10.84
CA HIS A 158 -0.43 -10.00 -12.08
C HIS A 158 -0.99 -8.61 -11.79
N PRO A 159 -0.50 -7.55 -12.44
CA PRO A 159 -1.00 -6.21 -12.19
C PRO A 159 -2.45 -6.03 -12.67
N TYR A 160 -3.25 -5.31 -11.90
CA TYR A 160 -4.58 -4.88 -12.32
C TYR A 160 -4.50 -3.78 -13.40
N PRO A 161 -5.17 -3.93 -14.56
CA PRO A 161 -5.13 -2.94 -15.64
C PRO A 161 -6.07 -1.75 -15.36
N ARG A 162 -5.51 -0.63 -14.93
CA ARG A 162 -6.23 0.64 -14.78
C ARG A 162 -6.06 1.52 -16.04
N PRO A 163 -7.02 2.39 -16.37
CA PRO A 163 -6.84 3.35 -17.45
C PRO A 163 -5.69 4.32 -17.18
N ARG A 164 -4.99 4.78 -18.23
CA ARG A 164 -3.99 5.86 -18.16
C ARG A 164 -4.53 7.14 -18.79
N TRP A 165 -4.22 8.25 -18.15
CA TRP A 165 -4.59 9.59 -18.56
C TRP A 165 -3.35 10.43 -18.87
N ASP A 166 -3.54 11.57 -19.55
CA ASP A 166 -2.50 12.58 -19.67
C ASP A 166 -2.19 13.20 -18.30
N LYS A 167 -1.04 13.88 -18.18
CA LYS A 167 -0.60 14.48 -16.90
C LYS A 167 -1.61 15.46 -16.27
N ASP A 168 -2.49 16.02 -17.10
CA ASP A 168 -3.55 16.95 -16.71
C ASP A 168 -4.84 16.25 -16.27
N HIS A 169 -4.94 14.92 -16.41
CA HIS A 169 -6.13 14.11 -16.21
C HIS A 169 -7.35 14.63 -17.00
N LYS A 170 -7.11 15.12 -18.22
CA LYS A 170 -8.13 15.63 -19.15
C LYS A 170 -8.41 14.69 -20.31
N THR A 171 -7.40 13.94 -20.72
CA THR A 171 -7.46 13.07 -21.91
C THR A 171 -7.17 11.64 -21.51
N LEU A 172 -8.08 10.73 -21.82
CA LEU A 172 -7.85 9.31 -21.65
C LEU A 172 -6.89 8.82 -22.73
N LEU A 173 -5.67 8.42 -22.33
CA LEU A 173 -4.65 7.92 -23.23
C LEU A 173 -4.86 6.43 -23.55
N CYS A 174 -5.37 5.67 -22.57
CA CYS A 174 -5.64 4.26 -22.72
C CYS A 174 -6.70 3.80 -21.72
N ASN A 175 -7.81 3.27 -22.22
CA ASN A 175 -8.85 2.70 -21.37
C ASN A 175 -8.42 1.32 -20.85
N SER A 176 -9.13 0.79 -19.84
CA SER A 176 -8.85 -0.54 -19.32
C SER A 176 -8.84 -1.61 -20.40
N GLY A 177 -9.78 -1.55 -21.36
CA GLY A 177 -9.93 -2.48 -22.50
C GLY A 177 -8.74 -2.53 -23.44
N ASP A 178 -8.06 -1.42 -23.67
CA ASP A 178 -6.85 -1.37 -24.47
C ASP A 178 -5.65 -1.92 -23.70
N PHE A 179 -5.52 -1.58 -22.41
CA PHE A 179 -4.53 -2.22 -21.54
C PHE A 179 -4.67 -3.73 -21.55
N ARG A 180 -5.91 -4.23 -21.46
CA ARG A 180 -6.22 -5.66 -21.55
C ARG A 180 -5.63 -6.31 -22.80
N ASN A 181 -5.72 -5.62 -23.93
CA ASN A 181 -5.17 -6.10 -25.19
C ASN A 181 -3.64 -6.06 -25.19
N CYS A 182 -3.04 -5.02 -24.60
CA CYS A 182 -1.59 -4.94 -24.40
C CYS A 182 -1.05 -6.14 -23.60
N PHE A 183 -1.67 -6.46 -22.45
CA PHE A 183 -1.29 -7.61 -21.63
C PHE A 183 -1.42 -8.95 -22.36
N LYS A 184 -2.39 -9.09 -23.27
CA LYS A 184 -2.58 -10.30 -24.09
C LYS A 184 -1.60 -10.42 -25.27
N GLY A 185 -0.71 -9.45 -25.46
CA GLY A 185 0.11 -9.36 -26.67
C GLY A 185 -0.71 -9.15 -27.95
N LEU A 186 -1.91 -8.58 -27.83
CA LEU A 186 -2.77 -8.21 -28.95
C LEU A 186 -2.43 -6.77 -29.40
N HIS A 187 -3.34 -6.12 -30.13
CA HIS A 187 -3.16 -4.73 -30.52
C HIS A 187 -3.07 -3.84 -29.28
N CYS A 188 -1.92 -3.20 -29.09
CA CYS A 188 -1.67 -2.24 -28.03
C CYS A 188 -1.51 -0.84 -28.65
N PRO A 189 -2.47 0.09 -28.45
CA PRO A 189 -2.36 1.45 -28.94
C PRO A 189 -1.10 2.15 -28.42
N ALA A 190 -0.40 2.90 -29.28
CA ALA A 190 0.80 3.64 -28.88
C ALA A 190 0.52 4.65 -27.75
N GLY A 191 -0.70 5.19 -27.68
CA GLY A 191 -1.16 6.08 -26.61
C GLY A 191 -1.16 5.44 -25.23
N CYS A 192 -1.25 4.11 -25.12
CA CYS A 192 -1.12 3.42 -23.83
C CYS A 192 0.25 3.55 -23.19
N GLN A 193 1.27 3.87 -24.00
CA GLN A 193 2.67 3.93 -23.57
C GLN A 193 3.06 2.70 -22.73
N PHE A 194 2.48 1.55 -23.11
CA PHE A 194 2.67 0.28 -22.43
C PHE A 194 4.09 -0.20 -22.65
N VAL A 195 4.78 -0.52 -21.56
CA VAL A 195 6.15 -1.01 -21.61
C VAL A 195 6.14 -2.50 -21.29
N ASN A 196 6.30 -3.32 -22.33
CA ASN A 196 6.41 -4.75 -22.15
C ASN A 196 7.53 -5.09 -21.15
N ASP A 197 7.38 -6.20 -20.42
CA ASP A 197 8.27 -6.64 -19.33
C ASP A 197 8.34 -5.73 -18.10
N VAL A 198 7.91 -4.47 -18.17
CA VAL A 198 7.78 -3.59 -16.99
C VAL A 198 6.34 -3.61 -16.50
N ASP A 199 5.40 -3.22 -17.36
CA ASP A 199 3.97 -3.20 -17.04
C ASP A 199 3.38 -4.59 -16.86
N THR A 200 4.03 -5.65 -17.33
CA THR A 200 3.55 -7.05 -17.21
C THR A 200 3.92 -7.73 -15.89
N LYS A 201 4.94 -7.23 -15.20
CA LYS A 201 5.47 -7.81 -13.94
C LYS A 201 5.99 -6.76 -12.95
N PRO A 202 5.28 -5.62 -12.75
CA PRO A 202 5.82 -4.52 -11.97
C PRO A 202 6.03 -4.90 -10.51
N GLN A 203 5.09 -5.64 -9.88
CA GLN A 203 5.28 -6.11 -8.50
C GLN A 203 6.56 -6.95 -8.34
N GLN A 204 6.83 -7.87 -9.28
CA GLN A 204 8.04 -8.70 -9.24
C GLN A 204 9.31 -7.85 -9.34
N LEU A 205 9.35 -6.88 -10.27
CA LEU A 205 10.49 -5.98 -10.42
C LEU A 205 10.72 -5.11 -9.18
N VAL A 206 9.65 -4.56 -8.61
CA VAL A 206 9.72 -3.79 -7.36
C VAL A 206 10.21 -4.68 -6.23
N ALA A 207 9.68 -5.90 -6.09
CA ALA A 207 10.12 -6.84 -5.06
C ALA A 207 11.58 -7.26 -5.21
N GLU A 208 12.10 -7.43 -6.44
CA GLU A 208 13.52 -7.68 -6.70
C GLU A 208 14.40 -6.53 -6.22
N ALA A 209 14.03 -5.28 -6.57
CA ALA A 209 14.73 -4.08 -6.08
C ALA A 209 14.64 -3.93 -4.55
N PHE A 210 13.47 -4.21 -3.98
CA PHE A 210 13.19 -4.18 -2.55
C PHE A 210 14.09 -5.16 -1.79
N LYS A 211 14.18 -6.41 -2.26
CA LYS A 211 15.07 -7.45 -1.71
C LYS A 211 16.55 -7.10 -1.86
N ALA A 212 16.96 -6.55 -3.00
CA ALA A 212 18.33 -6.13 -3.23
C ALA A 212 18.76 -5.00 -2.27
N ARG A 213 17.87 -4.02 -2.04
CA ARG A 213 18.09 -2.94 -1.08
C ARG A 213 18.10 -3.46 0.36
N ALA A 214 17.17 -4.36 0.70
CA ALA A 214 17.08 -4.95 2.05
C ALA A 214 18.36 -5.70 2.44
N ALA A 215 18.96 -6.45 1.52
CA ALA A 215 20.24 -7.13 1.76
C ALA A 215 21.41 -6.18 2.08
N LEU A 216 21.33 -4.91 1.66
CA LEU A 216 22.37 -3.90 1.89
C LEU A 216 22.12 -3.12 3.19
N TYR A 217 20.88 -2.71 3.43
CA TYR A 217 20.55 -1.72 4.47
C TYR A 217 19.76 -2.31 5.66
N LYS A 218 19.29 -3.55 5.53
CA LYS A 218 18.66 -4.35 6.59
C LYS A 218 17.51 -3.62 7.28
N PRO A 219 16.43 -3.29 6.57
CA PRO A 219 15.30 -2.57 7.17
C PRO A 219 14.77 -3.34 8.38
N GLN A 220 14.32 -2.61 9.40
CA GLN A 220 13.86 -3.20 10.65
C GLN A 220 12.37 -3.53 10.61
N TYR A 221 11.61 -2.82 9.77
CA TYR A 221 10.20 -3.01 9.49
C TYR A 221 9.81 -2.28 8.21
N VAL A 222 8.58 -2.56 7.75
CA VAL A 222 7.99 -1.98 6.55
C VAL A 222 6.72 -1.24 6.93
N LEU A 223 6.57 -0.01 6.42
CA LEU A 223 5.32 0.74 6.44
C LEU A 223 4.54 0.41 5.17
N ASN A 224 3.34 -0.14 5.34
CA ASN A 224 2.49 -0.59 4.26
C ASN A 224 1.20 0.24 4.23
N VAL A 225 1.01 1.03 3.17
CA VAL A 225 -0.05 2.04 3.07
C VAL A 225 -1.37 1.53 2.48
N GLY A 226 -1.53 0.21 2.33
CA GLY A 226 -2.78 -0.39 1.85
C GLY A 226 -2.81 -0.60 0.34
N ASP A 227 -3.99 -0.98 -0.14
CA ASP A 227 -4.20 -1.64 -1.43
C ASP A 227 -3.29 -2.88 -1.54
N ASN A 228 -3.44 -3.72 -0.52
CA ASN A 228 -2.61 -4.90 -0.29
C ASN A 228 -2.92 -6.02 -1.28
N PHE A 229 -4.15 -6.09 -1.80
CA PHE A 229 -4.57 -7.09 -2.78
C PHE A 229 -5.53 -6.50 -3.80
N TYR A 230 -5.14 -6.49 -5.06
CA TYR A 230 -5.99 -6.11 -6.19
C TYR A 230 -6.77 -7.31 -6.74
N TRP A 231 -7.92 -7.07 -7.37
CA TRP A 231 -8.55 -5.76 -7.61
C TRP A 231 -9.54 -5.35 -6.50
N GLY A 232 -9.84 -6.22 -5.55
CA GLY A 232 -10.86 -6.00 -4.52
C GLY A 232 -10.53 -6.68 -3.20
N GLY A 233 -9.27 -6.73 -2.80
CA GLY A 233 -8.89 -7.30 -1.51
C GLY A 233 -8.87 -8.82 -1.54
N ILE A 234 -9.24 -9.42 -0.41
CA ILE A 234 -9.39 -10.87 -0.31
C ILE A 234 -10.70 -11.28 -0.96
N GLU A 235 -10.62 -12.18 -1.92
CA GLU A 235 -11.71 -12.63 -2.80
C GLU A 235 -12.62 -13.66 -2.11
N THR A 236 -13.05 -13.33 -0.90
CA THR A 236 -14.08 -13.99 -0.11
C THR A 236 -15.00 -12.92 0.50
N LYS A 237 -16.15 -13.32 1.04
CA LYS A 237 -17.05 -12.39 1.72
C LYS A 237 -16.51 -12.07 3.12
N CYS A 238 -16.70 -10.83 3.56
CA CYS A 238 -16.51 -10.40 4.94
C CYS A 238 -17.32 -11.27 5.93
N GLY A 239 -16.92 -11.29 7.20
CA GLY A 239 -17.60 -12.04 8.25
C GLY A 239 -17.08 -13.47 8.42
N SER A 240 -15.91 -13.78 7.86
CA SER A 240 -15.22 -15.04 8.14
C SER A 240 -14.77 -15.07 9.61
N ASP A 241 -14.78 -16.25 10.22
CA ASP A 241 -14.35 -16.44 11.61
C ASP A 241 -12.92 -15.90 11.83
N MET A 242 -12.76 -14.88 12.67
CA MET A 242 -11.46 -14.25 12.96
C MET A 242 -10.44 -15.21 13.56
N GLN A 243 -10.88 -16.34 14.13
CA GLN A 243 -9.99 -17.37 14.69
C GLN A 243 -9.47 -18.35 13.64
N LYS A 244 -9.90 -18.23 12.39
CA LYS A 244 -9.52 -19.11 11.27
C LYS A 244 -9.12 -18.27 10.08
N ILE A 245 -8.10 -18.74 9.37
CA ILE A 245 -7.73 -18.15 8.08
C ILE A 245 -8.52 -18.86 6.99
N HIS A 246 -9.32 -18.10 6.25
CA HIS A 246 -10.06 -18.62 5.11
C HIS A 246 -9.08 -19.16 4.04
N PRO A 247 -9.36 -20.29 3.36
CA PRO A 247 -8.45 -20.85 2.36
C PRO A 247 -8.07 -19.86 1.26
N THR A 248 -9.02 -19.06 0.77
CA THR A 248 -8.76 -17.97 -0.19
C THR A 248 -7.76 -16.94 0.36
N THR A 249 -7.89 -16.54 1.62
CA THR A 249 -6.96 -15.63 2.29
C THR A 249 -5.57 -16.24 2.29
N LYS A 250 -5.43 -17.48 2.77
CA LYS A 250 -4.14 -18.17 2.80
C LYS A 250 -3.51 -18.24 1.41
N HIS A 251 -4.28 -18.61 0.40
CA HIS A 251 -3.82 -18.71 -0.98
C HIS A 251 -3.34 -17.36 -1.53
N GLN A 252 -4.13 -16.29 -1.41
CA GLN A 252 -3.73 -14.96 -1.90
C GLN A 252 -2.51 -14.42 -1.14
N PHE A 253 -2.45 -14.56 0.18
CA PHE A 253 -1.26 -14.18 0.96
C PHE A 253 -0.04 -14.99 0.54
N ASP A 254 -0.14 -16.30 0.35
CA ASP A 254 0.98 -17.14 -0.08
C ASP A 254 1.52 -16.69 -1.45
N GLN A 255 0.64 -16.42 -2.42
CA GLN A 255 1.02 -16.10 -3.80
C GLN A 255 1.51 -14.67 -3.97
N VAL A 256 0.84 -13.70 -3.34
CA VAL A 256 1.05 -12.27 -3.62
C VAL A 256 1.97 -11.60 -2.60
N PHE A 257 2.07 -12.14 -1.38
CA PHE A 257 2.83 -11.54 -0.29
C PHE A 257 3.99 -12.42 0.21
N GLU A 258 3.69 -13.64 0.66
CA GLU A 258 4.69 -14.53 1.29
C GLU A 258 5.74 -14.97 0.28
N THR A 259 5.36 -15.43 -0.91
CA THR A 259 6.33 -15.86 -1.93
C THR A 259 7.13 -14.69 -2.52
N ILE A 260 6.54 -13.49 -2.60
CA ILE A 260 7.13 -12.36 -3.32
C ILE A 260 8.16 -11.60 -2.46
N TYR A 261 7.83 -11.38 -1.18
CA TYR A 261 8.64 -10.59 -0.25
C TYR A 261 9.38 -11.42 0.80
N ASP A 262 9.69 -12.69 0.49
CA ASP A 262 10.57 -13.54 1.29
C ASP A 262 12.05 -13.39 0.88
N GLY A 263 12.95 -13.54 1.85
CA GLY A 263 14.41 -13.49 1.69
C GLY A 263 15.06 -12.14 2.01
N SER A 264 16.38 -12.06 1.88
CA SER A 264 17.18 -10.82 1.93
C SER A 264 16.90 -9.87 3.11
N ASP A 265 16.88 -10.39 4.34
CA ASP A 265 16.56 -9.61 5.55
C ASP A 265 15.12 -9.06 5.59
N LEU A 266 14.15 -9.69 4.91
CA LEU A 266 12.72 -9.33 4.97
C LEU A 266 11.82 -10.39 5.62
N SER A 267 12.24 -11.65 5.64
CA SER A 267 11.43 -12.80 6.08
C SER A 267 10.89 -12.69 7.51
N ASP A 268 11.52 -11.89 8.36
CA ASP A 268 11.18 -11.69 9.77
C ASP A 268 10.79 -10.24 10.11
N LYS A 269 10.77 -9.33 9.12
CA LYS A 269 10.53 -7.91 9.37
C LYS A 269 9.04 -7.62 9.39
N PRO A 270 8.49 -6.98 10.45
CA PRO A 270 7.07 -6.71 10.52
C PRO A 270 6.65 -5.65 9.49
N TRP A 271 5.46 -5.84 8.93
CA TRP A 271 4.78 -4.97 7.98
C TRP A 271 3.61 -4.30 8.70
N PHE A 272 3.82 -3.06 9.14
CA PHE A 272 2.79 -2.24 9.75
C PHE A 272 1.86 -1.79 8.62
N SER A 273 0.65 -2.35 8.59
CA SER A 273 -0.27 -2.22 7.45
C SER A 273 -1.55 -1.46 7.80
N VAL A 274 -2.09 -0.77 6.79
CA VAL A 274 -3.47 -0.24 6.75
C VAL A 274 -4.24 -0.88 5.60
N LEU A 275 -5.55 -0.62 5.54
CA LEU A 275 -6.42 -0.97 4.42
C LEU A 275 -6.51 0.20 3.44
N GLY A 276 -6.40 -0.10 2.15
CA GLY A 276 -6.78 0.82 1.07
C GLY A 276 -8.19 0.57 0.56
N ASN A 277 -8.62 1.35 -0.43
CA ASN A 277 -10.00 1.25 -0.92
C ASN A 277 -10.24 -0.07 -1.66
N HIS A 278 -9.21 -0.61 -2.32
CA HIS A 278 -9.28 -1.92 -2.94
C HIS A 278 -9.32 -3.04 -1.90
N ASP A 279 -8.71 -2.87 -0.73
CA ASP A 279 -8.80 -3.87 0.35
C ASP A 279 -10.21 -4.01 0.94
N TRP A 280 -10.94 -2.89 1.01
CA TRP A 280 -12.36 -2.86 1.31
C TRP A 280 -13.22 -3.41 0.16
N GLY A 281 -12.61 -3.75 -0.98
CA GLY A 281 -13.24 -4.39 -2.12
C GLY A 281 -13.35 -3.54 -3.38
N GLY A 282 -12.82 -2.31 -3.34
CA GLY A 282 -12.77 -1.35 -4.45
C GLY A 282 -14.15 -0.81 -4.82
N ARG A 283 -15.04 -1.70 -5.31
CA ARG A 283 -16.44 -1.40 -5.66
C ARG A 283 -17.45 -2.23 -4.85
N LEU A 284 -16.99 -3.00 -3.88
CA LEU A 284 -17.80 -3.93 -3.09
C LEU A 284 -17.28 -3.97 -1.64
N TYR A 285 -17.83 -3.14 -0.76
CA TYR A 285 -17.45 -3.07 0.67
C TYR A 285 -17.44 -4.41 1.43
N ALA A 286 -18.05 -5.46 0.85
CA ALA A 286 -18.26 -6.75 1.48
C ALA A 286 -17.23 -7.84 1.15
N ASN A 287 -16.10 -7.48 0.54
CA ASN A 287 -14.98 -8.42 0.42
C ASN A 287 -14.27 -8.67 1.76
N GLY A 288 -13.36 -9.64 1.80
CA GLY A 288 -12.79 -10.21 3.01
C GLY A 288 -11.72 -9.37 3.70
N TRP A 289 -11.94 -8.06 3.85
CA TRP A 289 -11.01 -7.13 4.51
C TRP A 289 -10.69 -7.55 5.96
N ASP A 290 -11.66 -8.15 6.66
CA ASP A 290 -11.53 -8.66 8.02
C ASP A 290 -10.52 -9.82 8.11
N GLN A 291 -10.38 -10.61 7.06
CA GLN A 291 -9.40 -11.68 7.00
C GLN A 291 -7.97 -11.17 6.85
N GLN A 292 -7.75 -9.96 6.31
CA GLN A 292 -6.43 -9.34 6.35
C GLN A 292 -6.05 -8.95 7.80
N ILE A 293 -7.03 -8.55 8.61
CA ILE A 293 -6.82 -8.29 10.04
C ILE A 293 -6.56 -9.60 10.78
N ALA A 294 -7.37 -10.64 10.55
CA ALA A 294 -7.18 -11.96 11.15
C ALA A 294 -5.79 -12.56 10.84
N TYR A 295 -5.26 -12.29 9.64
CA TYR A 295 -3.95 -12.78 9.20
C TYR A 295 -2.79 -12.26 10.07
N THR A 296 -2.98 -11.18 10.83
CA THR A 296 -2.00 -10.67 11.82
C THR A 296 -1.55 -11.73 12.82
N TRP A 297 -2.44 -12.66 13.19
CA TRP A 297 -2.13 -13.75 14.13
C TRP A 297 -1.74 -15.07 13.46
N ALA A 298 -1.82 -15.14 12.13
CA ALA A 298 -1.35 -16.27 11.33
C ALA A 298 0.05 -16.04 10.76
N SER A 299 0.45 -14.78 10.57
CA SER A 299 1.77 -14.40 10.10
C SER A 299 2.71 -14.03 11.24
N LYS A 300 4.01 -14.23 11.02
CA LYS A 300 5.05 -13.70 11.92
C LYS A 300 5.41 -12.24 11.62
N ARG A 301 5.01 -11.75 10.44
CA ARG A 301 5.48 -10.47 9.90
C ARG A 301 4.34 -9.56 9.44
N TRP A 302 3.14 -10.05 9.19
CA TRP A 302 1.99 -9.19 8.92
C TRP A 302 1.45 -8.56 10.21
N VAL A 303 1.34 -7.22 10.26
CA VAL A 303 0.81 -6.51 11.43
C VAL A 303 -0.29 -5.53 11.00
N MET A 304 -1.54 -5.92 11.24
CA MET A 304 -2.73 -5.09 11.06
C MET A 304 -3.81 -5.52 12.06
N PRO A 305 -3.66 -5.19 13.36
CA PRO A 305 -4.54 -5.71 14.40
C PRO A 305 -5.98 -5.16 14.36
N SER A 306 -6.22 -4.08 13.62
CA SER A 306 -7.53 -3.46 13.41
C SER A 306 -7.45 -2.44 12.27
N VAL A 307 -8.58 -1.81 11.94
CA VAL A 307 -8.71 -0.78 10.88
C VAL A 307 -7.96 0.52 11.19
N TYR A 308 -7.78 0.87 12.47
CA TYR A 308 -6.87 1.93 12.91
C TYR A 308 -6.24 1.53 14.25
N TRP A 309 -4.97 1.83 14.43
CA TRP A 309 -4.15 1.36 15.54
C TRP A 309 -2.84 2.15 15.64
N SER A 310 -2.02 1.92 16.67
CA SER A 310 -0.74 2.62 16.82
C SER A 310 0.43 1.68 17.14
N GLN A 311 1.63 2.05 16.70
CA GLN A 311 2.88 1.37 17.05
C GLN A 311 3.84 2.36 17.69
N HIS A 312 4.44 1.97 18.82
CA HIS A 312 5.56 2.69 19.42
C HIS A 312 6.87 1.93 19.18
N VAL A 313 7.89 2.59 18.63
CA VAL A 313 9.20 1.99 18.33
C VAL A 313 10.29 2.75 19.08
N LYS A 314 11.10 2.03 19.86
CA LYS A 314 12.23 2.59 20.62
C LYS A 314 13.55 2.27 19.94
N TYR A 315 14.44 3.25 19.88
CA TYR A 315 15.82 3.11 19.42
C TYR A 315 16.77 3.39 20.60
N PRO A 316 16.91 2.44 21.55
CA PRO A 316 17.63 2.69 22.80
C PRO A 316 19.08 3.12 22.59
N ASP A 317 19.79 2.53 21.63
CA ASP A 317 21.20 2.85 21.36
C ASP A 317 21.42 4.25 20.78
N GLN A 318 20.37 4.83 20.18
CA GLN A 318 20.38 6.17 19.60
C GLN A 318 19.55 7.17 20.42
N ASN A 319 18.98 6.72 21.55
CA ASN A 319 18.20 7.51 22.49
C ASN A 319 17.08 8.33 21.84
N PHE A 320 16.27 7.68 21.01
CA PHE A 320 15.04 8.27 20.48
C PHE A 320 13.93 7.23 20.31
N SER A 321 12.72 7.71 20.07
CA SER A 321 11.55 6.87 19.77
C SER A 321 10.67 7.48 18.68
N MET A 322 9.85 6.63 18.08
CA MET A 322 8.91 7.00 17.02
C MET A 322 7.54 6.41 17.33
N ASP A 323 6.50 7.22 17.19
CA ASP A 323 5.11 6.79 17.20
C ASP A 323 4.54 6.78 15.78
N TYR A 324 3.97 5.64 15.39
CA TYR A 324 3.22 5.46 14.16
C TYR A 324 1.73 5.39 14.46
N PHE A 325 0.94 6.21 13.77
CA PHE A 325 -0.51 6.21 13.84
C PHE A 325 -1.07 5.72 12.50
N MET A 326 -1.64 4.53 12.54
CA MET A 326 -2.15 3.79 11.38
C MET A 326 -3.64 4.09 11.28
N ILE A 327 -4.09 4.77 10.22
CA ILE A 327 -5.48 5.24 10.10
C ILE A 327 -6.14 4.82 8.79
N ASP A 328 -7.47 4.68 8.81
CA ASP A 328 -8.26 4.35 7.62
C ASP A 328 -8.79 5.64 6.96
N SER A 329 -8.42 5.89 5.71
CA SER A 329 -8.86 7.08 4.97
C SER A 329 -9.94 6.79 3.92
N ASN A 330 -10.56 5.61 3.95
CA ASN A 330 -11.41 5.13 2.85
C ASN A 330 -12.78 5.82 2.78
N VAL A 331 -13.09 6.70 3.74
CA VAL A 331 -14.21 7.65 3.65
C VAL A 331 -14.17 8.49 2.36
N HIS A 332 -13.00 8.67 1.76
CA HIS A 332 -12.84 9.43 0.50
C HIS A 332 -13.32 8.67 -0.75
N ASP A 333 -13.45 7.34 -0.68
CA ASP A 333 -14.02 6.53 -1.77
C ASP A 333 -15.41 5.96 -1.44
N ALA A 334 -15.85 6.10 -0.19
CA ALA A 334 -17.16 5.64 0.28
C ALA A 334 -18.24 6.68 0.00
N LYS A 335 -18.84 6.64 -1.19
CA LYS A 335 -19.86 7.60 -1.66
C LYS A 335 -21.27 6.98 -1.63
N PRO A 336 -22.35 7.79 -1.70
CA PRO A 336 -23.71 7.24 -1.88
C PRO A 336 -23.77 6.27 -3.08
N PRO A 337 -24.55 5.17 -3.02
CA PRO A 337 -24.41 4.03 -3.95
C PRO A 337 -24.55 4.30 -5.45
N ILE A 338 -25.19 5.41 -5.82
CA ILE A 338 -25.41 5.83 -7.22
C ILE A 338 -24.27 6.70 -7.77
N LYS A 339 -23.40 7.22 -6.90
CA LYS A 339 -22.29 8.08 -7.30
C LYS A 339 -21.11 7.22 -7.70
N ASP A 340 -20.50 7.57 -8.84
CA ASP A 340 -19.24 6.99 -9.30
C ASP A 340 -19.22 5.46 -9.16
N MET A 341 -20.27 4.83 -9.71
CA MET A 341 -20.54 3.42 -9.45
C MET A 341 -19.39 2.48 -9.86
N GLY A 342 -18.51 2.95 -10.75
CA GLY A 342 -17.31 2.26 -11.19
C GLY A 342 -16.09 2.45 -10.28
N HIS A 343 -16.13 3.22 -9.20
CA HIS A 343 -14.98 3.37 -8.29
C HIS A 343 -15.38 3.38 -6.82
N ASN A 344 -16.65 3.61 -6.52
CA ASN A 344 -17.16 3.73 -5.17
C ASN A 344 -17.25 2.37 -4.43
N ILE A 345 -16.60 2.27 -3.26
CA ILE A 345 -16.65 1.12 -2.34
C ILE A 345 -18.10 0.72 -1.99
N CYS A 346 -18.98 1.72 -1.84
CA CYS A 346 -20.38 1.58 -1.44
C CYS A 346 -21.35 1.49 -2.63
N SER A 347 -20.84 1.22 -3.84
CA SER A 347 -21.61 1.22 -5.09
C SER A 347 -22.70 0.13 -5.17
N TRP A 348 -23.79 0.42 -5.91
CA TRP A 348 -24.76 -0.60 -6.33
C TRP A 348 -24.31 -1.44 -7.52
N TYR A 349 -23.15 -1.16 -8.12
CA TYR A 349 -22.64 -1.86 -9.30
C TYR A 349 -22.59 -3.39 -9.10
N ASN A 350 -22.25 -3.84 -7.89
CA ASN A 350 -22.08 -5.26 -7.57
C ASN A 350 -23.26 -5.88 -6.79
N LYS A 351 -24.49 -5.32 -6.90
CA LYS A 351 -25.74 -5.71 -6.19
C LYS A 351 -25.67 -7.07 -5.47
N GLN A 352 -25.24 -7.05 -4.22
CA GLN A 352 -25.34 -8.18 -3.31
C GLN A 352 -25.98 -7.71 -2.00
N GLU A 353 -26.82 -8.56 -1.41
CA GLU A 353 -27.34 -8.42 -0.04
C GLU A 353 -26.25 -8.80 0.96
N ASP A 354 -25.12 -8.10 0.91
CA ASP A 354 -23.95 -8.45 1.71
C ASP A 354 -23.88 -7.68 3.01
N ASP A 355 -24.20 -8.34 4.12
CA ASP A 355 -24.08 -7.78 5.46
C ASP A 355 -22.71 -8.12 6.09
N CYS A 356 -21.90 -7.10 6.40
CA CYS A 356 -20.63 -7.24 7.14
C CYS A 356 -20.74 -6.87 8.63
N SER A 357 -21.94 -6.63 9.17
CA SER A 357 -22.09 -6.20 10.56
C SER A 357 -21.67 -7.24 11.59
N VAL A 358 -21.66 -8.52 11.21
CA VAL A 358 -21.07 -9.63 11.99
C VAL A 358 -19.60 -9.36 12.35
N THR A 359 -18.83 -8.73 11.46
CA THR A 359 -17.43 -8.35 11.71
C THR A 359 -17.29 -6.87 12.12
N GLY A 360 -18.42 -6.16 12.27
CA GLY A 360 -18.48 -4.74 12.64
C GLY A 360 -18.45 -3.75 11.48
N GLY A 361 -18.49 -4.24 10.23
CA GLY A 361 -18.53 -3.42 9.01
C GLY A 361 -19.93 -2.94 8.61
N PRO A 362 -20.06 -2.37 7.40
CA PRO A 362 -21.35 -1.92 6.85
C PRO A 362 -22.35 -3.06 6.63
N ARG A 363 -23.65 -2.77 6.80
CA ARG A 363 -24.75 -3.74 6.58
C ARG A 363 -25.30 -3.79 5.17
N SER A 364 -25.26 -2.65 4.49
CA SER A 364 -25.86 -2.47 3.17
C SER A 364 -25.10 -1.38 2.40
N PRO A 365 -25.17 -1.35 1.06
CA PRO A 365 -24.63 -0.24 0.29
C PRO A 365 -25.21 1.12 0.74
N LEU A 366 -26.48 1.15 1.15
CA LEU A 366 -27.16 2.38 1.58
C LEU A 366 -26.58 2.96 2.87
N GLU A 367 -26.21 2.11 3.84
CA GLU A 367 -25.61 2.52 5.11
C GLU A 367 -24.08 2.71 5.01
N CYS A 368 -23.44 2.17 3.97
CA CYS A 368 -22.00 2.08 3.83
C CYS A 368 -21.27 3.43 3.92
N ALA A 369 -21.71 4.45 3.17
CA ALA A 369 -21.07 5.77 3.21
C ALA A 369 -21.13 6.38 4.63
N GLY A 370 -22.29 6.34 5.27
CA GLY A 370 -22.46 6.83 6.64
C GLY A 370 -21.67 6.04 7.68
N TRP A 371 -21.43 4.75 7.43
CA TRP A 371 -20.56 3.93 8.27
C TRP A 371 -19.10 4.39 8.20
N PHE A 372 -18.56 4.65 7.00
CA PHE A 372 -17.20 5.18 6.84
C PHE A 372 -17.06 6.60 7.40
N GLU A 373 -18.07 7.46 7.24
CA GLU A 373 -18.09 8.78 7.88
C GLU A 373 -18.03 8.68 9.41
N ALA A 374 -18.76 7.73 10.01
CA ALA A 374 -18.74 7.49 11.45
C ALA A 374 -17.38 6.96 11.92
N LEU A 375 -16.78 6.02 11.15
CA LEU A 375 -15.44 5.50 11.43
C LEU A 375 -14.40 6.63 11.40
N TRP A 376 -14.42 7.46 10.35
CA TRP A 376 -13.51 8.60 10.20
C TRP A 376 -13.65 9.58 11.37
N LYS A 377 -14.89 9.91 11.76
CA LYS A 377 -15.15 10.80 12.90
C LYS A 377 -14.64 10.22 14.22
N GLU A 378 -14.81 8.92 14.45
CA GLU A 378 -14.31 8.28 15.67
C GLU A 378 -12.78 8.26 15.72
N GLN A 379 -12.12 7.82 14.64
CA GLN A 379 -10.67 7.68 14.63
C GLN A 379 -9.95 9.03 14.67
N THR A 380 -10.53 10.11 14.11
CA THR A 380 -9.88 11.43 14.13
C THR A 380 -9.82 12.01 15.54
N VAL A 381 -10.85 11.77 16.37
CA VAL A 381 -10.81 12.11 17.82
C VAL A 381 -9.72 11.31 18.52
N TRP A 382 -9.64 9.99 18.26
CA TRP A 382 -8.58 9.13 18.80
C TRP A 382 -7.19 9.59 18.37
N LEU A 383 -7.01 9.95 17.10
CA LEU A 383 -5.73 10.36 16.53
C LEU A 383 -5.24 11.67 17.18
N GLU A 384 -6.12 12.65 17.33
CA GLU A 384 -5.78 13.90 18.02
C GLU A 384 -5.38 13.65 19.48
N GLU A 385 -6.10 12.78 20.19
CA GLU A 385 -5.74 12.39 21.57
C GLU A 385 -4.37 11.71 21.63
N LYS A 386 -4.08 10.80 20.70
CA LYS A 386 -2.80 10.09 20.65
C LYS A 386 -1.63 11.02 20.32
N LEU A 387 -1.80 11.91 19.35
CA LEU A 387 -0.79 12.90 18.99
C LEU A 387 -0.53 13.89 20.14
N ALA A 388 -1.58 14.36 20.82
CA ALA A 388 -1.45 15.27 21.96
C ALA A 388 -0.70 14.67 23.15
N ASN A 389 -0.82 13.36 23.36
CA ASN A 389 -0.20 12.64 24.47
C ASN A 389 1.13 11.95 24.10
N SER A 390 1.56 12.03 22.85
CA SER A 390 2.80 11.39 22.38
C SER A 390 4.03 12.21 22.80
N GLU A 391 4.92 11.57 23.56
CA GLU A 391 6.23 12.09 23.95
C GLU A 391 7.36 11.60 23.02
N ALA A 392 7.03 10.90 21.93
CA ALA A 392 8.02 10.38 21.00
C ALA A 392 8.74 11.51 20.26
N ASP A 393 10.00 11.28 19.89
CA ASP A 393 10.81 12.25 19.14
C ASP A 393 10.26 12.48 17.72
N TRP A 394 9.63 11.44 17.15
CA TRP A 394 8.96 11.48 15.85
C TRP A 394 7.52 10.99 15.94
N LYS A 395 6.61 11.72 15.31
CA LYS A 395 5.21 11.35 15.13
C LYS A 395 4.92 11.17 13.64
N VAL A 396 4.49 9.97 13.25
CA VAL A 396 4.27 9.59 11.84
C VAL A 396 2.86 9.08 11.66
N ILE A 397 2.14 9.59 10.64
CA ILE A 397 0.88 9.00 10.20
C ILE A 397 1.12 8.13 8.97
N VAL A 398 0.52 6.95 8.96
CA VAL A 398 0.47 6.04 7.82
C VAL A 398 -1.00 5.84 7.44
N THR A 399 -1.34 6.15 6.19
CA THR A 399 -2.72 6.13 5.68
C THR A 399 -2.72 5.82 4.18
N HIS A 400 -3.86 5.47 3.60
CA HIS A 400 -3.91 5.12 2.19
C HIS A 400 -4.01 6.32 1.23
N PHE A 401 -5.00 7.20 1.42
CA PHE A 401 -5.26 8.31 0.50
C PHE A 401 -4.09 9.31 0.45
N PRO A 402 -3.81 9.89 -0.73
CA PRO A 402 -2.54 10.56 -1.01
C PRO A 402 -2.45 11.95 -0.38
N CYS A 403 -1.24 12.46 -0.20
CA CYS A 403 -0.88 13.74 0.47
C CYS A 403 -1.84 14.94 0.29
N GLY A 404 -2.42 15.12 -0.89
CA GLY A 404 -3.33 16.25 -1.18
C GLY A 404 -4.72 16.11 -0.53
N HIS A 405 -5.15 14.89 -0.22
CA HIS A 405 -6.41 14.64 0.46
C HIS A 405 -6.30 15.09 1.92
N MET A 406 -7.30 15.86 2.39
CA MET A 406 -7.33 16.35 3.76
C MET A 406 -6.07 17.16 4.16
N ALA A 407 -5.43 17.81 3.20
CA ALA A 407 -4.20 18.59 3.41
C ALA A 407 -4.32 19.59 4.58
N GLU A 408 -5.47 20.28 4.69
CA GLU A 408 -5.73 21.23 5.79
C GLU A 408 -5.79 20.54 7.16
N PHE A 409 -6.41 19.35 7.23
CA PHE A 409 -6.49 18.57 8.46
C PHE A 409 -5.09 18.13 8.91
N TYR A 410 -4.29 17.54 8.01
CA TYR A 410 -2.94 17.09 8.36
C TYR A 410 -1.99 18.25 8.69
N THR A 411 -2.10 19.38 7.97
CA THR A 411 -1.35 20.61 8.31
C THR A 411 -1.74 21.13 9.69
N GLY A 412 -3.03 21.04 10.04
CA GLY A 412 -3.53 21.35 11.38
C GLY A 412 -2.91 20.45 12.46
N LEU A 413 -2.80 19.15 12.21
CA LEU A 413 -2.14 18.20 13.13
C LEU A 413 -0.65 18.48 13.28
N HIS A 414 0.05 18.80 12.18
CA HIS A 414 1.45 19.25 12.20
C HIS A 414 1.62 20.47 13.11
N THR A 415 0.84 21.51 12.87
CA THR A 415 0.93 22.78 13.61
C THR A 415 0.58 22.61 15.10
N LYS A 416 -0.45 21.81 15.40
CA LYS A 416 -1.00 21.70 16.76
C LYS A 416 -0.27 20.67 17.64
N TYR A 417 0.17 19.55 17.05
CA TYR A 417 0.69 18.41 17.81
C TYR A 417 2.10 17.98 17.40
N GLY A 418 2.69 18.61 16.39
CA GLY A 418 4.02 18.25 15.90
C GLY A 418 4.04 16.89 15.22
N LEU A 419 3.13 16.67 14.26
CA LEU A 419 3.21 15.57 13.30
C LEU A 419 4.40 15.82 12.35
N ASP A 420 5.33 14.90 12.19
CA ASP A 420 6.56 15.13 11.43
C ASP A 420 6.48 14.64 9.98
N LEU A 421 5.79 13.52 9.76
CA LEU A 421 5.76 12.82 8.49
C LEU A 421 4.40 12.19 8.22
N LEU A 422 3.95 12.33 6.97
CA LEU A 422 2.75 11.68 6.44
C LEU A 422 3.15 10.70 5.32
N VAL A 423 2.83 9.42 5.49
CA VAL A 423 3.17 8.32 4.58
C VAL A 423 1.90 7.80 3.92
N THR A 424 1.80 7.91 2.59
CA THR A 424 0.55 7.69 1.83
C THR A 424 0.72 6.83 0.58
N GLY A 425 -0.36 6.42 -0.08
CA GLY A 425 -0.39 5.59 -1.32
C GLY A 425 -1.49 6.04 -2.28
N HIS A 426 -2.27 5.08 -2.82
CA HIS A 426 -3.50 5.24 -3.64
C HIS A 426 -3.31 5.76 -5.06
N ARG A 427 -2.45 6.76 -5.28
CA ARG A 427 -2.00 7.08 -6.64
C ARG A 427 -0.90 6.12 -7.04
N HIS A 428 -1.02 5.52 -8.22
CA HIS A 428 -0.16 4.42 -8.64
C HIS A 428 1.20 4.90 -9.18
N ASP A 429 1.84 5.79 -8.44
CA ASP A 429 3.17 6.34 -8.68
C ASP A 429 3.91 6.63 -7.35
N GLN A 430 5.14 7.15 -7.45
CA GLN A 430 5.88 7.67 -6.30
C GLN A 430 6.03 9.18 -6.37
N GLU A 431 5.58 9.86 -5.32
CA GLU A 431 5.67 11.31 -5.21
C GLU A 431 6.34 11.72 -3.92
N LEU A 432 7.26 12.68 -4.01
CA LEU A 432 7.88 13.31 -2.86
C LEU A 432 7.44 14.78 -2.79
N TRP A 433 6.66 15.13 -1.76
CA TRP A 433 6.11 16.48 -1.61
C TRP A 433 7.04 17.36 -0.77
N PRO A 434 7.44 18.54 -1.29
CA PRO A 434 8.12 19.55 -0.49
C PRO A 434 7.28 19.94 0.73
N ALA A 435 7.93 20.07 1.89
CA ALA A 435 7.27 20.35 3.15
C ALA A 435 6.46 21.66 3.14
N GLU A 436 6.89 22.64 2.33
CA GLU A 436 6.24 23.95 2.18
C GLU A 436 4.80 23.83 1.67
N ARG A 437 4.44 22.76 0.94
CA ARG A 437 3.08 22.53 0.44
C ARG A 437 2.08 22.19 1.54
N LEU A 438 2.55 21.61 2.64
CA LEU A 438 1.72 21.20 3.78
C LEU A 438 2.13 21.94 5.06
N GLY A 439 2.54 23.21 4.91
CA GLY A 439 2.84 24.09 6.04
C GLY A 439 4.00 23.60 6.92
N GLY A 440 4.97 22.89 6.37
CA GLY A 440 6.11 22.32 7.09
C GLY A 440 6.04 20.80 7.29
N LEU A 441 4.88 20.18 7.04
CA LEU A 441 4.73 18.72 7.09
C LEU A 441 5.33 18.08 5.83
N THR A 442 6.27 17.15 5.99
CA THR A 442 6.73 16.35 4.84
C THR A 442 5.72 15.23 4.55
N CYS A 443 5.44 15.00 3.27
CA CYS A 443 4.60 13.90 2.82
C CYS A 443 5.17 13.20 1.59
N PHE A 444 4.92 11.90 1.46
CA PHE A 444 5.16 11.19 0.21
C PHE A 444 4.06 10.18 -0.10
N VAL A 445 3.93 9.87 -1.39
CA VAL A 445 3.03 8.85 -1.95
C VAL A 445 3.89 7.68 -2.41
N THR A 446 3.58 6.46 -1.95
CA THR A 446 4.30 5.23 -2.28
C THR A 446 3.40 4.19 -2.97
N GLY A 447 2.49 4.62 -3.85
CA GLY A 447 1.58 3.71 -4.58
C GLY A 447 2.16 3.07 -5.84
N GLY A 448 3.47 3.21 -6.08
CA GLY A 448 4.18 2.54 -7.16
C GLY A 448 4.51 1.06 -6.91
N GLY A 449 3.85 0.36 -6.00
CA GLY A 449 4.24 -1.00 -5.58
C GLY A 449 4.06 -2.08 -6.65
N GLY A 450 3.24 -1.82 -7.66
CA GLY A 450 3.10 -2.68 -8.85
C GLY A 450 1.98 -3.71 -8.80
N GLY A 451 1.02 -3.58 -7.88
CA GLY A 451 -0.20 -4.41 -7.87
C GLY A 451 -1.20 -4.02 -8.96
N VAL A 452 -1.01 -2.84 -9.55
CA VAL A 452 -1.85 -2.20 -10.55
C VAL A 452 -0.95 -1.41 -11.50
N THR A 453 -1.42 -1.15 -12.73
CA THR A 453 -0.69 -0.34 -13.70
C THR A 453 -0.49 1.09 -13.21
N SER A 454 0.70 1.64 -13.42
CA SER A 454 1.06 3.00 -13.04
C SER A 454 0.26 4.09 -13.76
N GLU A 455 0.18 5.27 -13.14
CA GLU A 455 -0.54 6.46 -13.65
C GLU A 455 -0.08 6.90 -15.05
N ALA A 456 1.23 6.82 -15.31
CA ALA A 456 1.87 7.17 -16.57
C ALA A 456 2.85 6.07 -17.03
N SER A 457 3.51 6.28 -18.18
CA SER A 457 4.53 5.35 -18.67
C SER A 457 5.66 5.15 -17.66
N PRO A 458 6.10 3.93 -17.36
CA PRO A 458 7.20 3.70 -16.43
C PRO A 458 8.58 4.14 -16.95
N THR A 459 8.69 4.51 -18.23
CA THR A 459 9.97 4.93 -18.85
C THR A 459 9.93 6.30 -19.51
N ASP A 460 8.77 6.72 -20.02
CA ASP A 460 8.61 8.04 -20.63
C ASP A 460 8.07 9.04 -19.62
N THR A 461 8.90 10.02 -19.25
CA THR A 461 8.57 11.03 -18.23
C THR A 461 7.74 12.21 -18.75
N SER A 462 7.38 12.24 -20.04
CA SER A 462 6.66 13.37 -20.65
C SER A 462 5.26 13.59 -20.08
N GLU A 463 4.60 12.50 -19.66
CA GLU A 463 3.25 12.49 -19.08
C GLU A 463 3.24 12.30 -17.56
N TRP A 464 4.39 12.35 -16.89
CA TRP A 464 4.41 12.20 -15.44
C TRP A 464 3.76 13.41 -14.78
N TYR A 465 2.87 13.13 -13.83
CA TYR A 465 2.27 14.13 -12.97
C TYR A 465 3.37 14.93 -12.23
N GLY A 466 3.08 16.13 -11.72
CA GLY A 466 4.00 16.82 -10.79
C GLY A 466 5.23 17.54 -11.36
N LYS A 467 5.83 17.09 -12.48
CA LYS A 467 7.20 17.52 -12.89
C LYS A 467 7.39 19.03 -13.16
N GLU A 468 6.37 19.72 -13.66
CA GLU A 468 6.43 21.16 -13.97
C GLU A 468 5.25 21.97 -13.40
N GLN A 469 4.07 21.35 -13.28
CA GLN A 469 2.80 22.01 -13.04
C GLN A 469 2.52 22.35 -11.57
N TYR A 470 3.21 21.68 -10.65
CA TYR A 470 2.91 21.73 -9.21
C TYR A 470 4.06 22.30 -8.37
N GLY A 471 4.98 23.06 -8.97
CA GLY A 471 5.94 23.87 -8.21
C GLY A 471 6.92 23.06 -7.36
N GLY A 472 7.42 21.94 -7.89
CA GLY A 472 8.48 21.15 -7.24
C GLY A 472 8.04 19.81 -6.62
N ILE A 473 6.91 19.23 -7.02
CA ILE A 473 6.67 17.80 -6.74
C ILE A 473 7.63 17.00 -7.62
N GLU A 474 8.60 16.36 -6.98
CA GLU A 474 9.46 15.39 -7.67
C GLU A 474 8.70 14.05 -7.68
N VAL A 475 8.00 13.76 -8.80
CA VAL A 475 7.63 12.38 -9.10
C VAL A 475 8.92 11.63 -9.34
N GLY A 476 9.32 10.84 -8.35
CA GLY A 476 10.59 10.12 -8.38
C GLY A 476 10.55 9.04 -9.45
N THR A 477 9.43 8.31 -9.56
CA THR A 477 9.26 7.16 -10.46
C THR A 477 7.81 6.70 -10.48
N GLN A 478 7.43 5.91 -11.48
CA GLN A 478 6.13 5.24 -11.53
C GLN A 478 6.09 4.00 -10.63
N TYR A 479 7.02 3.05 -10.82
CA TYR A 479 7.10 1.85 -9.96
C TYR A 479 8.30 1.90 -9.01
N GLY A 480 8.12 1.41 -7.77
CA GLY A 480 9.15 1.22 -6.76
C GLY A 480 8.66 1.37 -5.31
N PHE A 481 9.54 1.82 -4.41
CA PHE A 481 9.27 1.98 -2.97
C PHE A 481 10.20 3.04 -2.36
N PHE A 482 10.05 3.33 -1.06
CA PHE A 482 10.92 4.25 -0.32
C PHE A 482 11.79 3.55 0.73
N ASP A 483 13.01 4.06 0.93
CA ASP A 483 13.93 3.72 2.02
C ASP A 483 14.13 4.95 2.91
N LEU A 484 13.84 4.80 4.21
CA LEU A 484 13.98 5.84 5.23
C LEU A 484 15.13 5.48 6.16
N THR A 485 16.16 6.34 6.20
CA THR A 485 17.19 6.29 7.24
C THR A 485 16.80 7.23 8.38
N VAL A 486 16.39 6.68 9.51
CA VAL A 486 15.88 7.44 10.66
C VAL A 486 16.97 7.67 11.71
N SER A 487 16.90 8.78 12.41
CA SER A 487 17.78 9.11 13.55
C SER A 487 17.05 10.08 14.47
N LYS A 488 17.61 10.39 15.64
CA LYS A 488 17.02 11.41 16.53
C LYS A 488 16.91 12.79 15.87
N SER A 489 17.83 13.15 14.97
CA SER A 489 17.94 14.51 14.42
C SER A 489 17.33 14.69 13.04
N GLN A 490 17.19 13.62 12.26
CA GLN A 490 16.62 13.69 10.92
C GLN A 490 16.12 12.33 10.41
N ILE A 491 15.23 12.37 9.42
CA ILE A 491 14.88 11.24 8.55
C ILE A 491 15.34 11.57 7.13
N LEU A 492 16.22 10.76 6.55
CA LEU A 492 16.53 10.81 5.12
C LEU A 492 15.58 9.86 4.39
N ILE A 493 14.84 10.40 3.43
CA ILE A 493 13.92 9.66 2.57
C ILE A 493 14.57 9.51 1.20
N GLU A 494 14.63 8.28 0.67
CA GLU A 494 15.09 7.98 -0.68
C GLU A 494 13.99 7.25 -1.46
N SER A 495 13.55 7.82 -2.58
CA SER A 495 12.67 7.14 -3.55
C SER A 495 13.50 6.22 -4.43
N ILE A 496 13.15 4.94 -4.45
CA ILE A 496 13.84 3.88 -5.19
C ILE A 496 12.92 3.40 -6.32
N ASN A 497 13.42 3.38 -7.55
CA ASN A 497 12.65 2.84 -8.68
C ASN A 497 12.72 1.30 -8.77
N TYR A 498 11.91 0.71 -9.65
CA TYR A 498 11.88 -0.74 -9.91
C TYR A 498 13.21 -1.32 -10.43
N GLU A 499 14.16 -0.49 -10.86
CA GLU A 499 15.54 -0.90 -11.20
C GLU A 499 16.50 -0.86 -10.00
N GLY A 500 16.04 -0.45 -8.82
CA GLY A 500 16.85 -0.28 -7.62
C GLY A 500 17.66 1.03 -7.55
N LYS A 501 17.40 2.00 -8.42
CA LYS A 501 18.09 3.30 -8.44
C LYS A 501 17.38 4.31 -7.55
N VAL A 502 18.16 5.10 -6.80
CA VAL A 502 17.63 6.27 -6.09
C VAL A 502 17.33 7.37 -7.10
N VAL A 503 16.08 7.83 -7.13
CA VAL A 503 15.57 8.79 -8.12
C VAL A 503 15.04 10.08 -7.50
N GLY A 504 14.84 10.12 -6.18
CA GLY A 504 14.46 11.31 -5.43
C GLY A 504 14.90 11.22 -3.98
N LYS A 505 15.12 12.36 -3.32
CA LYS A 505 15.51 12.42 -1.90
C LYS A 505 14.89 13.60 -1.17
N ALA A 506 14.58 13.41 0.11
CA ALA A 506 14.22 14.49 1.03
C ALA A 506 14.81 14.26 2.41
N VAL A 507 14.99 15.34 3.17
CA VAL A 507 15.40 15.28 4.57
C VAL A 507 14.31 15.94 5.41
N VAL A 508 13.79 15.18 6.38
CA VAL A 508 12.83 15.67 7.36
C VAL A 508 13.57 15.97 8.65
N LEU A 509 13.26 17.12 9.25
CA LEU A 509 13.74 17.53 10.56
C LEU A 509 12.59 17.44 11.56
N PRO A 510 12.85 17.06 12.82
CA PRO A 510 11.80 16.91 13.82
C PRO A 510 11.19 18.26 14.19
N SER A 511 9.87 18.33 14.30
CA SER A 511 9.12 19.54 14.61
C SER A 511 9.49 20.13 15.98
N SER A 512 9.88 19.25 16.92
CA SER A 512 10.38 19.62 18.24
C SER A 512 11.64 20.49 18.19
N MET A 513 12.50 20.31 17.18
CA MET A 513 13.69 21.14 16.95
C MET A 513 13.38 22.41 16.15
N ALA A 514 12.37 22.41 15.28
CA ALA A 514 11.98 23.61 14.51
C ALA A 514 11.54 24.77 15.43
N THR A 515 10.95 24.46 16.59
CA THR A 515 10.46 25.45 17.57
C THR A 515 11.59 26.14 18.34
N THR A 516 12.77 25.53 18.48
CA THR A 516 13.87 26.07 19.30
C THR A 516 14.65 27.18 18.59
N THR A 517 14.55 27.28 17.26
CA THR A 517 15.32 28.27 16.47
C THR A 517 14.70 29.67 16.49
N THR A 518 13.41 29.80 16.78
CA THR A 518 12.68 31.08 16.70
C THR A 518 12.81 31.94 17.97
N THR A 519 13.25 31.37 19.09
CA THR A 519 13.40 32.09 20.37
C THR A 519 14.82 32.61 20.62
N ALA A 520 15.81 32.26 19.80
CA ALA A 520 17.21 32.66 19.99
C ALA A 520 17.63 33.94 19.22
N ALA A 521 16.76 34.53 18.39
CA ALA A 521 17.07 35.68 17.54
C ALA A 521 16.49 37.03 18.02
N GLY A 522 16.13 37.14 19.29
CA GLY A 522 15.53 38.35 19.85
C GLY A 522 16.12 38.75 21.19
N GLU A 523 17.37 39.22 21.22
CA GLU A 523 17.87 40.21 22.20
C GLU A 523 19.35 40.55 21.96
N ARG A 524 19.60 41.60 21.16
CA ARG A 524 20.70 42.56 21.36
C ARG A 524 20.57 43.72 20.37
N SER A 525 19.77 44.71 20.77
CA SER A 525 19.95 46.08 20.28
C SER A 525 20.69 46.84 21.39
N MET A 526 21.93 47.23 21.12
CA MET A 526 22.61 48.29 21.86
C MET A 526 22.90 49.41 20.87
N ASP A 527 22.39 50.58 21.23
CA ASP A 527 22.58 51.87 20.58
C ASP A 527 24.04 52.18 20.24
N LEU A 528 24.28 52.69 19.02
CA LEU A 528 25.31 53.70 18.80
C LEU A 528 24.82 54.71 17.74
N ASN A 529 24.78 55.95 18.22
CA ASN A 529 24.31 57.15 17.54
C ASN A 529 25.42 57.75 16.64
N SER A 530 24.99 58.63 15.71
CA SER A 530 25.79 59.69 15.08
C SER A 530 26.86 59.32 14.05
N THR A 531 26.59 59.58 12.76
CA THR A 531 27.21 60.70 12.01
C THR A 531 26.72 60.74 10.56
N LYS A 532 26.47 61.97 10.09
CA LYS A 532 26.14 62.36 8.69
C LYS A 532 27.43 62.80 7.98
N PRO A 533 27.59 62.59 6.67
CA PRO A 533 27.70 63.74 5.74
C PRO A 533 27.00 63.46 4.39
N GLU A 534 26.20 64.37 3.83
CA GLU A 534 26.52 65.58 3.04
C GLU A 534 26.74 65.31 1.52
N VAL A 535 25.64 65.54 0.78
CA VAL A 535 25.43 66.10 -0.57
C VAL A 535 26.56 66.09 -1.62
N LEU A 536 26.24 65.61 -2.84
CA LEU A 536 26.72 66.17 -4.12
C LEU A 536 25.75 65.88 -5.31
N SER A 537 25.10 66.97 -5.75
CA SER A 537 24.64 67.38 -7.10
C SER A 537 24.16 66.41 -8.22
N ARG A 538 22.93 66.70 -8.68
CA ARG A 538 22.19 66.49 -9.97
C ARG A 538 22.97 66.93 -11.25
N PRO A 539 22.51 66.68 -12.53
CA PRO A 539 21.10 66.84 -13.00
C PRO A 539 20.52 66.05 -14.23
N ASN A 540 19.18 66.17 -14.35
CA ASN A 540 18.26 66.12 -15.52
C ASN A 540 18.10 64.79 -16.29
N SER A 541 16.90 64.38 -16.76
CA SER A 541 15.78 65.16 -17.34
C SER A 541 14.42 64.43 -17.37
N THR A 542 13.35 65.24 -17.35
CA THR A 542 12.02 65.13 -18.02
C THR A 542 10.95 64.14 -17.56
N GLU A 543 9.92 64.70 -16.90
CA GLU A 543 8.51 64.25 -16.89
C GLU A 543 7.73 64.79 -18.13
N PRO A 544 6.43 64.44 -18.31
CA PRO A 544 5.38 65.25 -17.67
C PRO A 544 4.25 64.46 -16.97
N GLU A 545 3.73 65.08 -15.90
CA GLU A 545 2.52 64.77 -15.13
C GLU A 545 1.21 64.78 -15.93
N VAL A 546 0.21 63.99 -15.49
CA VAL A 546 -1.16 64.48 -15.24
C VAL A 546 -1.76 63.80 -13.99
N LEU A 547 -2.33 64.64 -13.12
CA LEU A 547 -2.96 64.42 -11.81
C LEU A 547 -4.25 63.56 -11.82
N SER A 548 -4.53 62.81 -10.74
CA SER A 548 -5.42 63.26 -9.65
C SER A 548 -5.81 62.20 -8.59
N ARG A 549 -5.73 62.65 -7.33
CA ARG A 549 -6.55 62.35 -6.11
C ARG A 549 -6.44 61.00 -5.37
N GLN A 550 -5.76 61.09 -4.21
CA GLN A 550 -6.06 60.56 -2.86
C GLN A 550 -7.17 59.51 -2.69
N ASN A 551 -6.82 58.35 -2.10
CA ASN A 551 -7.15 58.07 -0.69
C ASN A 551 -6.36 56.89 -0.12
N SER A 552 -6.02 57.01 1.16
CA SER A 552 -5.37 56.02 2.03
C SER A 552 -6.24 54.80 2.30
N THR A 553 -5.64 53.60 2.31
CA THR A 553 -5.93 52.47 3.24
C THR A 553 -4.93 51.35 2.99
N GLU A 554 -4.50 50.70 4.07
CA GLU A 554 -3.50 49.61 4.13
C GLU A 554 -3.90 48.40 3.26
N PRO A 555 -2.95 47.64 2.67
CA PRO A 555 -3.30 46.37 2.06
C PRO A 555 -3.30 45.28 3.14
N GLU A 556 -4.50 44.75 3.41
CA GLU A 556 -4.70 43.44 4.01
C GLU A 556 -3.87 42.38 3.25
N VAL A 557 -3.17 41.55 4.01
CA VAL A 557 -2.59 40.29 3.53
C VAL A 557 -3.75 39.40 3.09
N ARG A 558 -4.01 39.34 1.78
CA ARG A 558 -4.87 38.32 1.20
C ARG A 558 -4.19 36.97 1.37
N MET A 559 -4.69 36.21 2.34
CA MET A 559 -4.50 34.76 2.41
C MET A 559 -4.91 34.17 1.06
N VAL A 560 -3.98 33.45 0.44
CA VAL A 560 -4.23 32.68 -0.76
C VAL A 560 -5.09 31.50 -0.33
N ASN A 561 -6.36 31.49 -0.75
CA ASN A 561 -7.25 30.35 -0.60
C ASN A 561 -6.58 29.11 -1.19
N SER A 562 -6.47 28.06 -0.38
CA SER A 562 -6.18 26.69 -0.77
C SER A 562 -7.13 26.31 -1.91
N ILE A 563 -6.57 25.98 -3.07
CA ILE A 563 -7.36 25.50 -4.19
C ILE A 563 -7.66 24.03 -3.91
N TYR A 564 -8.92 23.76 -3.55
CA TYR A 564 -9.53 22.44 -3.61
C TYR A 564 -9.58 22.01 -5.08
N TYR A 565 -8.90 20.91 -5.42
CA TYR A 565 -8.95 20.30 -6.75
C TYR A 565 -9.72 18.99 -6.66
N PRO A 566 -10.98 18.95 -7.12
CA PRO A 566 -11.71 17.69 -7.24
C PRO A 566 -11.08 16.85 -8.35
N GLU A 567 -10.92 15.55 -8.11
CA GLU A 567 -10.86 14.59 -9.21
C GLU A 567 -12.13 14.74 -10.05
N PRO A 568 -12.05 14.84 -11.39
CA PRO A 568 -13.24 14.90 -12.21
C PRO A 568 -14.03 13.59 -12.06
N GLU A 569 -15.34 13.72 -11.84
CA GLU A 569 -16.29 12.60 -11.84
C GLU A 569 -16.09 11.77 -13.13
N ILE A 570 -15.75 10.49 -12.95
CA ILE A 570 -15.51 9.56 -14.05
C ILE A 570 -16.87 9.19 -14.66
N ASP A 571 -17.05 9.61 -15.91
CA ASP A 571 -18.19 9.23 -16.73
C ASP A 571 -18.18 7.70 -16.97
N GLN A 572 -19.38 7.13 -16.86
CA GLN A 572 -19.67 5.70 -16.88
C GLN A 572 -19.48 5.08 -18.27
N GLU A 573 -18.86 3.90 -18.34
CA GLU A 573 -19.24 2.84 -19.29
C GLU A 573 -19.35 1.48 -18.60
#